data_AF-A0AA95K647-F1
#
_entry.id   AF-A0AA95K647-F1
#
_cell.length_a   1.000
_cell.length_b   1.000
_cell.length_c   1.000
_cell.angle_alpha   90.00
_cell.angle_beta   90.00
_cell.angle_gamma   90.00
#
_symmetry.space_group_name_H-M   'P 1'
#
loop_
_entity.id
_entity.type
_entity.pdbx_description
1 polymer ?
#
loop_
_entity_poly.entity_id
_entity_poly.type
_entity_poly.pdbx_seq_one_letter_code
_entity_poly.pdbx_strand_id
1 'polypeptide(L)' 'MIEKKFYPFKFNMNKSIPEPIAHELVAIKQVLLAIIATDYEKRQVVLDGLSEINSPIMKDIVKNIKLIDANQL' A
#
# COMPACT_ATOMS: atom_id res chain seq x y z
N MET A 1 7.50 -22.91 -10.82
CA MET A 1 8.03 -22.36 -9.56
C MET A 1 7.25 -21.09 -9.24
N ILE A 2 6.85 -20.87 -7.99
CA ILE A 2 6.25 -19.58 -7.60
C ILE A 2 7.40 -18.57 -7.56
N GLU A 3 7.43 -17.63 -8.49
CA GLU A 3 8.37 -16.50 -8.43
C GLU A 3 8.04 -15.64 -7.20
N LYS A 4 9.01 -15.53 -6.29
CA LYS A 4 8.90 -14.62 -5.14
C LYS A 4 9.07 -13.18 -5.65
N LYS A 5 7.97 -12.43 -5.73
CA LYS A 5 8.00 -11.00 -6.05
C LYS A 5 8.14 -10.18 -4.77
N PHE A 6 9.11 -9.27 -4.75
CA PHE A 6 9.34 -8.35 -3.64
C PHE A 6 8.93 -6.93 -4.07
N TYR A 7 8.05 -6.29 -3.30
CA TYR A 7 7.58 -4.95 -3.59
C TYR A 7 8.08 -3.95 -2.54
N PRO A 8 8.87 -2.93 -2.92
CA PRO A 8 9.43 -1.96 -1.99
C PRO A 8 8.42 -0.84 -1.69
N PHE A 9 7.33 -1.15 -0.98
CA PHE A 9 6.32 -0.15 -0.61
C PHE A 9 6.91 0.94 0.28
N LYS A 10 6.52 2.20 0.02
CA LYS A 10 6.99 3.38 0.74
C LYS A 10 5.81 4.20 1.25
N PHE A 11 5.90 4.69 2.48
CA PHE A 11 4.85 5.51 3.08
C PHE A 11 5.46 6.79 3.63
N ASN A 12 4.80 7.92 3.38
CA ASN A 12 5.11 9.16 4.07
C ASN A 12 4.45 9.15 5.44
N MET A 13 5.18 9.70 6.41
CA MET A 13 4.74 9.81 7.80
C MET A 13 4.99 11.22 8.31
N ASN A 14 4.10 11.69 9.16
CA ASN A 14 4.28 12.97 9.83
C ASN A 14 5.42 12.86 10.85
N LYS A 15 6.35 13.82 10.83
CA LYS A 15 7.50 13.89 11.74
C LYS A 15 7.11 14.07 13.21
N SER A 16 5.88 14.47 13.49
CA SER A 16 5.36 14.59 14.86
C SER A 16 5.02 13.23 15.50
N ILE A 17 4.98 12.14 14.72
CA ILE A 17 4.63 10.81 15.23
C ILE A 17 5.90 10.15 15.79
N PRO A 18 5.89 9.65 17.04
CA PRO A 18 7.01 8.91 17.60
C PRO A 18 7.42 7.72 16.74
N GLU A 19 8.72 7.53 16.57
CA GLU A 19 9.29 6.51 15.67
C GLU A 19 8.77 5.08 15.94
N PRO A 20 8.64 4.60 17.20
CA PRO A 20 8.08 3.27 17.46
C PRO A 20 6.66 3.11 16.92
N ILE A 21 5.82 4.13 17.10
CA ILE A 21 4.42 4.14 16.63
C ILE A 21 4.40 4.20 15.09
N ALA A 22 5.32 4.97 14.49
CA ALA A 22 5.42 5.05 13.04
C ALA A 22 5.77 3.68 12.42
N HIS A 23 6.65 2.90 13.04
CA HIS A 23 7.00 1.56 12.59
C HIS A 23 5.82 0.59 12.67
N GLU A 24 5.05 0.60 13.77
CA GLU A 24 3.84 -0.23 13.90
C GLU A 24 2.80 0.13 12.84
N LEU A 25 2.58 1.42 12.59
CA LEU A 25 1.66 1.88 11.55
C LEU A 25 2.11 1.46 10.15
N VAL A 26 3.41 1.47 9.87
CA VAL A 26 3.94 0.96 8.59
C VAL A 26 3.74 -0.54 8.47
N ALA A 27 3.99 -1.32 9.54
CA ALA A 27 3.78 -2.76 9.53
C ALA A 27 2.31 -3.14 9.24
N ILE A 28 1.35 -2.47 9.87
CA ILE A 28 -0.08 -2.70 9.62
C ILE A 28 -0.43 -2.38 8.15
N LYS A 29 0.06 -1.27 7.60
CA LYS A 29 -0.18 -0.90 6.20
C LYS A 29 0.40 -1.91 5.22
N GLN A 30 1.60 -2.43 5.50
CA GLN A 30 2.23 -3.48 4.68
C GLN A 30 1.38 -4.75 4.64
N VAL A 31 0.84 -5.19 5.78
CA VAL A 31 -0.06 -6.35 5.87
C VAL A 31 -1.35 -6.11 5.07
N LEU A 32 -1.97 -4.94 5.22
CA LEU A 32 -3.18 -4.60 4.46
C LEU A 32 -2.94 -4.60 2.95
N LEU A 33 -1.82 -4.02 2.49
CA LEU A 33 -1.42 -4.07 1.08
C LEU A 33 -1.23 -5.49 0.59
N ALA A 34 -0.56 -6.35 1.37
CA ALA A 34 -0.34 -7.74 1.02
C ALA A 34 -1.67 -8.52 0.89
N ILE A 35 -2.65 -8.24 1.76
CA ILE A 35 -3.99 -8.85 1.68
C ILE A 35 -4.70 -8.39 0.40
N ILE A 36 -4.72 -7.08 0.13
CA ILE A 36 -5.36 -6.49 -1.06
C ILE A 36 -4.71 -7.00 -2.36
N ALA A 37 -3.40 -7.25 -2.34
CA ALA A 37 -2.64 -7.73 -3.50
C ALA A 37 -3.10 -9.11 -4.01
N THR A 38 -3.79 -9.90 -3.19
CA THR A 38 -4.19 -11.27 -3.54
C THR A 38 -5.47 -11.35 -4.37
N ASP A 39 -6.30 -10.31 -4.40
CA ASP A 39 -7.60 -10.28 -5.11
C ASP A 39 -7.66 -9.09 -6.08
N TYR A 40 -7.55 -9.36 -7.38
CA TYR A 40 -7.42 -8.32 -8.41
C TYR A 40 -8.69 -7.49 -8.60
N GLU A 41 -9.87 -8.10 -8.57
CA GLU A 41 -11.14 -7.38 -8.75
C GLU A 41 -11.43 -6.49 -7.54
N LYS A 42 -11.24 -7.01 -6.32
CA LYS A 42 -11.43 -6.20 -5.10
C LYS A 42 -10.41 -5.07 -4.98
N ARG A 43 -9.20 -5.27 -5.51
CA ARG A 43 -8.15 -4.24 -5.53
C ARG A 43 -8.56 -2.99 -6.30
N GLN A 44 -9.20 -3.13 -7.47
CA GLN A 44 -9.60 -1.97 -8.26
C GLN A 44 -10.68 -1.14 -7.57
N VAL A 45 -11.69 -1.80 -6.97
CA VAL A 45 -12.72 -1.11 -6.17
C VAL A 45 -12.10 -0.33 -5.01
N VAL A 46 -11.12 -0.93 -4.32
CA VAL A 46 -10.38 -0.27 -3.24
C VAL A 46 -9.53 0.90 -3.78
N LEU A 47 -8.86 0.72 -4.92
CA LEU A 47 -8.06 1.78 -5.55
C LEU A 47 -8.90 3.00 -5.91
N ASP A 48 -10.07 2.80 -6.50
CA ASP A 48 -10.97 3.88 -6.89
C ASP A 48 -11.46 4.64 -5.65
N GLY A 49 -11.98 3.91 -4.64
CA GLY A 49 -12.45 4.53 -3.40
C GLY A 49 -11.35 5.25 -2.61
N LEU A 50 -10.12 4.74 -2.60
CA LEU A 50 -8.99 5.40 -1.95
C LEU A 50 -8.47 6.61 -2.73
N SER A 51 -8.60 6.61 -4.06
CA SER A 51 -8.13 7.70 -4.93
C SER A 51 -8.99 8.96 -4.80
N GLU A 52 -10.24 8.83 -4.40
CA GLU A 52 -11.15 9.95 -4.14
C GLU A 52 -10.81 10.71 -2.84
N ILE A 53 -10.06 10.09 -1.93
CA ILE A 53 -9.71 10.69 -0.64
C ILE A 53 -8.47 11.59 -0.81
N ASN A 54 -8.63 12.90 -0.61
CA ASN A 54 -7.51 13.84 -0.67
C ASN A 54 -6.68 13.83 0.63
N SER A 55 -5.93 12.75 0.83
CA SER A 55 -5.03 12.57 1.96
C SER A 55 -3.65 12.09 1.49
N PRO A 56 -2.54 12.67 1.99
CA PRO A 56 -1.19 12.24 1.61
C PRO A 56 -0.97 10.73 1.82
N ILE A 57 -1.52 10.18 2.91
CA ILE A 57 -1.38 8.77 3.23
C ILE A 57 -2.17 7.86 2.28
N MET A 58 -3.31 8.32 1.77
CA MET A 58 -4.12 7.56 0.81
C MET A 58 -3.48 7.58 -0.57
N LYS A 59 -2.90 8.72 -0.96
CA LYS A 59 -2.09 8.82 -2.18
C LYS A 59 -0.92 7.84 -2.18
N ASP A 60 -0.24 7.66 -1.03
CA ASP A 60 0.84 6.69 -0.90
C ASP A 60 0.34 5.24 -0.99
N ILE A 61 -0.79 4.92 -0.37
CA ILE A 61 -1.41 3.58 -0.46
C ILE A 61 -1.76 3.26 -1.92
N VAL A 62 -2.46 4.17 -2.62
CA VAL A 62 -2.80 4.02 -4.04
C VAL A 62 -1.54 3.83 -4.90
N LYS A 63 -0.50 4.63 -4.67
CA LYS A 63 0.78 4.51 -5.39
C LYS A 63 1.42 3.14 -5.16
N ASN A 64 1.42 2.64 -3.93
CA ASN A 64 2.00 1.33 -3.60
C ASN A 64 1.22 0.17 -4.21
N ILE A 65 -0.11 0.22 -4.22
CA ILE A 65 -0.94 -0.81 -4.88
C ILE A 65 -0.64 -0.86 -6.39
N LYS A 66 -0.51 0.29 -7.05
CA LYS A 66 -0.17 0.36 -8.49
C LYS A 66 1.20 -0.22 -8.84
N LEU A 67 2.15 -0.27 -7.89
CA LEU A 67 3.45 -0.95 -8.10
C LEU A 67 3.31 -2.47 -8.26
N ILE A 68 2.23 -3.05 -7.74
CA ILE A 68 1.93 -4.47 -7.86
C ILE A 68 1.54 -4.79 -9.30
N ASP A 69 0.64 -3.98 -9.87
CA ASP A 69 0.14 -4.15 -11.24
C ASP A 69 1.24 -3.90 -12.29
N ALA A 70 2.07 -2.86 -12.09
CA ALA A 70 3.15 -2.52 -13.03
C ALA A 70 4.22 -3.62 -13.19
N ASN A 71 4.34 -4.52 -12.21
CA ASN A 71 5.28 -5.65 -12.23
C ASN A 71 4.57 -7.01 -12.45
N GLN A 72 3.27 -7.01 -12.83
CA GLN A 72 2.55 -8.18 -13.29
C GLN A 72 2.61 -8.37 -14.82
N LEU A 73 3.16 -7.40 -15.56
CA LEU A 73 3.51 -7.48 -16.99
C LEU A 73 4.92 -8.04 -17.21
#